data_AF-A0A1Q8ZIQ6-F1
#
_entry.id   AF-A0A1Q8ZIQ6-F1
#
_cell.length_a   1.000
_cell.length_b   1.000
_cell.length_c   1.000
_cell.angle_alpha   90.00
_cell.angle_beta   90.00
_cell.angle_gamma   90.00
#
_symmetry.space_group_name_H-M   'P 1'
#
loop_
_entity.id
_entity.type
_entity.pdbx_description
1 polymer ?
#
loop_
_entity_poly.entity_id
_entity_poly.type
_entity_poly.pdbx_seq_one_letter_code
_entity_poly.pdbx_strand_id
1 'polypeptide(L)'
;MSDHDRNPTTLRLRVYGDVAEFETERHLEWFFWHTVLAQMGLTPLKSQYNCREGVCDILARGANKELVIIELKNTQDSHVVEQITAYFDALIDERPFDEQIDYSQPIALYTICPSYSARTELTLKYHKLGLTLFTYSIIRWDAGFKFMLWQWPEPGEVLQVEIPAAPEVLPHLDLPDPPRSFVNLLGKCTDAEKHWAIRTRDQTYEFARNHKLKIAETPDGKWTRFERTKQYPIAELGWDNKRDELAIFLWLPFMTVNGQWNMGGPRSENFKKTAMMRLWIVNDQVTCLAYVENGRKSWLIVTKEEIETGKFSLPTKLRKWMQYTHSYWKGLAMPVQFYLETMELPDRADSLSSFVELALEHSLQRLRKSKSSPNQQASASLSNT
;
A
#
# COMPACT_ATOMS: atom_id res chain seq x y z
N MET A 1 -19.19 25.57 -0.61
CA MET A 1 -18.63 24.74 -1.69
C MET A 1 -17.31 24.21 -1.21
N SER A 2 -17.27 22.96 -0.77
CA SER A 2 -16.02 22.26 -0.45
C SER A 2 -15.26 21.98 -1.77
N ASP A 3 -13.94 21.85 -1.70
CA ASP A 3 -13.06 21.54 -2.84
C ASP A 3 -13.41 20.21 -3.56
N HIS A 4 -14.34 19.43 -3.00
CA HIS A 4 -14.81 18.16 -3.52
C HIS A 4 -15.66 18.27 -4.82
N ASP A 5 -16.18 19.42 -5.20
CA ASP A 5 -17.09 19.55 -6.38
C ASP A 5 -16.43 19.97 -7.72
N ARG A 6 -15.12 20.24 -7.77
CA ARG A 6 -14.45 20.67 -9.01
C ARG A 6 -13.75 19.54 -9.77
N ASN A 7 -14.34 19.06 -10.87
CA ASN A 7 -13.66 18.15 -11.80
C ASN A 7 -12.23 18.63 -12.10
N PRO A 8 -11.23 17.72 -12.12
CA PRO A 8 -9.86 18.11 -12.38
C PRO A 8 -9.77 18.75 -13.77
N THR A 9 -9.27 19.98 -13.82
CA THR A 9 -9.04 20.69 -15.09
C THR A 9 -7.84 20.15 -15.85
N THR A 10 -7.00 19.34 -15.19
CA THR A 10 -5.82 18.72 -15.76
C THR A 10 -5.60 17.37 -15.07
N LEU A 11 -5.30 16.33 -15.85
CA LEU A 11 -4.92 15.03 -15.32
C LEU A 11 -3.55 15.11 -14.65
N ARG A 12 -3.41 14.51 -13.46
CA ARG A 12 -2.16 14.50 -12.71
C ARG A 12 -1.68 13.10 -12.46
N LEU A 13 -0.43 12.87 -12.81
CA LEU A 13 0.26 11.60 -12.61
C LEU A 13 1.47 11.81 -11.71
N ARG A 14 1.71 10.82 -10.84
CA ARG A 14 2.98 10.63 -10.14
C ARG A 14 3.79 9.60 -10.90
N VAL A 15 5.03 9.92 -11.22
CA VAL A 15 5.89 9.11 -12.09
C VAL A 15 7.04 8.53 -11.27
N TYR A 16 7.21 7.22 -11.39
CA TYR A 16 8.21 6.43 -10.69
C TYR A 16 8.99 5.60 -11.72
N GLY A 17 10.02 6.22 -12.32
CA GLY A 17 10.74 5.62 -13.44
C GLY A 17 9.83 5.45 -14.67
N ASP A 18 9.56 4.20 -15.04
CA ASP A 18 8.71 3.84 -16.19
C ASP A 18 7.26 3.53 -15.80
N VAL A 19 6.92 3.60 -14.52
CA VAL A 19 5.56 3.40 -14.00
C VAL A 19 4.99 4.73 -13.54
N ALA A 20 3.68 4.89 -13.63
CA ALA A 20 2.97 6.03 -13.07
C ALA A 20 1.72 5.60 -12.30
N GLU A 21 1.21 6.52 -11.49
CA GLU A 21 -0.06 6.39 -10.79
C GLU A 21 -0.83 7.70 -10.91
N PHE A 22 -2.16 7.65 -10.84
CA PHE A 22 -2.95 8.86 -10.67
C PHE A 22 -2.62 9.50 -9.32
N GLU A 23 -2.60 10.82 -9.25
CA GLU A 23 -2.33 11.51 -7.98
C GLU A 23 -3.40 11.18 -6.92
N THR A 24 -4.65 11.04 -7.35
CA THR A 24 -5.81 10.76 -6.48
C THR A 24 -6.81 9.86 -7.21
N GLU A 25 -7.70 9.22 -6.44
CA GLU A 25 -8.86 8.48 -6.98
C GLU A 25 -9.73 9.35 -7.89
N ARG A 26 -9.80 10.65 -7.62
CA ARG A 26 -10.52 11.60 -8.48
C ARG A 26 -9.93 11.72 -9.89
N HIS A 27 -8.60 11.70 -10.02
CA HIS A 27 -7.97 11.71 -11.33
C HIS A 27 -8.19 10.39 -12.08
N LEU A 28 -8.20 9.27 -11.36
CA LEU A 28 -8.57 7.96 -11.90
C LEU A 28 -10.02 7.98 -12.40
N GLU A 29 -10.99 8.41 -11.58
CA GLU A 29 -12.40 8.52 -11.96
C GLU A 29 -12.60 9.39 -13.18
N TRP A 30 -12.02 10.60 -13.20
CA TRP A 30 -12.13 11.50 -14.34
C TRP A 30 -11.60 10.85 -15.63
N PHE A 31 -10.43 10.22 -15.57
CA PHE A 31 -9.86 9.53 -16.72
C PHE A 31 -10.74 8.38 -17.19
N PHE A 32 -11.24 7.58 -16.24
CA PHE A 32 -12.09 6.44 -16.51
C PHE A 32 -13.40 6.87 -17.19
N TRP A 33 -14.06 7.87 -16.60
CA TRP A 33 -15.30 8.46 -17.09
C TRP A 33 -15.19 8.99 -18.53
N HIS A 34 -14.15 9.78 -18.80
CA HIS A 34 -14.01 10.47 -20.08
C HIS A 34 -13.34 9.63 -21.18
N THR A 35 -12.60 8.58 -20.81
CA THR A 35 -11.75 7.86 -21.78
C THR A 35 -12.03 6.36 -21.79
N VAL A 36 -12.06 5.72 -20.63
CA VAL A 36 -12.09 4.24 -20.54
C VAL A 36 -13.49 3.68 -20.79
N LEU A 37 -14.54 4.28 -20.21
CA LEU A 37 -15.93 3.76 -20.32
C LEU A 37 -16.37 3.54 -21.77
N ALA A 38 -16.11 4.52 -22.64
CA ALA A 38 -16.49 4.43 -24.05
C ALA A 38 -15.77 3.27 -24.77
N GLN A 39 -14.51 3.01 -24.42
CA GLN A 39 -13.74 1.90 -24.99
C GLN A 39 -14.18 0.53 -24.45
N MET A 40 -14.74 0.50 -23.23
CA MET A 40 -15.41 -0.68 -22.69
C MET A 40 -16.83 -0.89 -23.26
N GLY A 41 -17.30 -0.03 -24.17
CA GLY A 41 -18.66 -0.09 -24.70
C GLY A 41 -19.75 0.32 -23.70
N LEU A 42 -19.38 1.06 -22.65
CA LEU A 42 -20.29 1.52 -21.61
C LEU A 42 -20.73 2.97 -21.86
N THR A 43 -22.03 3.24 -21.66
CA THR A 43 -22.56 4.61 -21.70
C THR A 43 -22.57 5.19 -20.28
N PRO A 44 -21.82 6.26 -19.98
CA PRO A 44 -21.86 6.89 -18.66
C PRO A 44 -23.25 7.44 -18.33
N LEU A 45 -23.76 7.17 -17.12
CA LEU A 45 -25.02 7.73 -16.62
C LEU A 45 -24.78 8.80 -15.56
N LYS A 46 -24.01 8.46 -14.52
CA LYS A 46 -23.70 9.38 -13.42
C LYS A 46 -22.40 9.01 -12.72
N SER A 47 -21.54 9.99 -12.45
CA SER A 47 -20.43 9.83 -11.51
C SER A 47 -20.82 10.35 -10.12
N GLN A 48 -20.18 9.81 -9.09
CA GLN A 48 -20.40 10.15 -7.68
C GLN A 48 -21.89 10.12 -7.33
N TYR A 49 -22.59 9.03 -7.68
CA TYR A 49 -24.01 8.87 -7.42
C TYR A 49 -24.25 8.57 -5.93
N ASN A 50 -25.02 9.43 -5.28
CA ASN A 50 -25.39 9.25 -3.87
C ASN A 50 -26.60 8.31 -3.76
N CYS A 51 -26.37 7.10 -3.25
CA CYS A 51 -27.39 6.12 -2.89
C CYS A 51 -27.47 5.98 -1.36
N ARG A 52 -28.42 5.18 -0.87
CA ARG A 52 -28.62 4.94 0.57
C ARG A 52 -27.35 4.49 1.31
N GLU A 53 -26.52 3.67 0.66
CA GLU A 53 -25.31 3.07 1.26
C GLU A 53 -24.03 3.90 1.01
N GLY A 54 -24.16 5.09 0.41
CA GLY A 54 -23.05 6.02 0.21
C GLY A 54 -22.91 6.50 -1.22
N VAL A 55 -21.70 6.94 -1.58
CA VAL A 55 -21.42 7.51 -2.90
C VAL A 55 -20.75 6.47 -3.78
N CYS A 56 -21.44 6.03 -4.83
CA CYS A 56 -20.89 5.15 -5.85
C CYS A 56 -20.09 5.97 -6.86
N ASP A 57 -18.89 5.52 -7.20
CA ASP A 57 -17.99 6.26 -8.10
C ASP A 57 -18.60 6.48 -9.47
N ILE A 58 -19.05 5.42 -10.15
CA ILE A 58 -19.62 5.52 -11.50
C ILE A 58 -20.79 4.55 -11.67
N LEU A 59 -21.91 5.08 -12.16
CA LEU A 59 -23.00 4.33 -12.78
C LEU A 59 -22.95 4.50 -14.30
N ALA A 60 -23.02 3.38 -15.01
CA ALA A 60 -23.06 3.33 -16.46
C ALA A 60 -24.14 2.37 -16.95
N ARG A 61 -24.44 2.44 -18.25
CA ARG A 61 -25.35 1.54 -18.95
C ARG A 61 -24.56 0.68 -19.92
N GLY A 62 -24.74 -0.64 -19.82
CA GLY A 62 -24.16 -1.60 -20.75
C GLY A 62 -24.92 -1.68 -22.08
N ALA A 63 -24.43 -2.53 -22.99
CA ALA A 63 -24.97 -2.65 -24.34
C ALA A 63 -26.42 -3.19 -24.37
N ASN A 64 -26.81 -3.98 -23.37
CA ASN A 64 -28.14 -4.57 -23.24
C ASN A 64 -29.06 -3.72 -22.34
N LYS A 65 -28.69 -2.47 -22.07
CA LYS A 65 -29.37 -1.55 -21.13
C LYS A 65 -29.35 -2.01 -19.67
N GLU A 66 -28.51 -2.97 -19.31
CA GLU A 66 -28.23 -3.30 -17.93
C GLU A 66 -27.54 -2.15 -17.20
N LEU A 67 -27.80 -2.01 -15.90
CA LEU A 67 -27.03 -1.11 -15.04
C LEU A 67 -25.66 -1.73 -14.78
N VAL A 68 -24.62 -0.92 -14.91
CA VAL A 68 -23.25 -1.27 -14.55
C VAL A 68 -22.81 -0.36 -13.40
N ILE A 69 -22.52 -0.96 -12.25
CA ILE A 69 -21.99 -0.29 -11.06
C ILE A 69 -20.48 -0.47 -11.08
N ILE A 70 -19.74 0.63 -10.95
CA ILE A 70 -18.28 0.64 -11.05
C ILE A 70 -17.69 1.30 -9.81
N GLU A 71 -16.82 0.57 -9.12
CA GLU A 71 -16.04 1.06 -7.98
C GLU A 71 -14.56 1.16 -8.37
N LEU A 72 -13.93 2.30 -8.11
CA LEU A 72 -12.55 2.60 -8.48
C LEU A 72 -11.69 2.76 -7.23
N LYS A 73 -10.51 2.14 -7.22
CA LYS A 73 -9.51 2.39 -6.17
C LYS A 73 -8.18 2.73 -6.79
N ASN A 74 -7.54 3.78 -6.28
CA ASN A 74 -6.21 4.19 -6.73
C ASN A 74 -5.10 3.40 -6.04
N THR A 75 -5.44 2.60 -5.04
CA THR A 75 -4.56 1.69 -4.30
C THR A 75 -5.26 0.36 -4.06
N GLN A 76 -4.53 -0.63 -3.55
CA GLN A 76 -5.16 -1.87 -3.08
C GLN A 76 -6.12 -1.57 -1.91
N ASP A 77 -7.34 -2.14 -1.96
CA ASP A 77 -8.37 -1.96 -0.94
C ASP A 77 -9.02 -3.32 -0.60
N SER A 78 -9.08 -3.64 0.69
CA SER A 78 -9.62 -4.92 1.19
C SER A 78 -11.14 -4.95 1.37
N HIS A 79 -11.81 -3.82 1.18
CA HIS A 79 -13.26 -3.62 1.39
C HIS A 79 -14.02 -3.31 0.09
N VAL A 80 -13.34 -3.26 -1.05
CA VAL A 80 -13.94 -2.92 -2.35
C VAL A 80 -15.11 -3.85 -2.73
N VAL A 81 -15.06 -5.12 -2.34
CA VAL A 81 -16.14 -6.09 -2.60
C VAL A 81 -17.35 -5.82 -1.72
N GLU A 82 -17.14 -5.54 -0.44
CA GLU A 82 -18.19 -5.17 0.51
C GLU A 82 -18.86 -3.86 0.08
N GLN A 83 -18.08 -2.88 -0.38
CA GLN A 83 -18.55 -1.57 -0.80
C GLN A 83 -19.46 -1.67 -2.05
N ILE A 84 -19.00 -2.33 -3.11
CA ILE A 84 -19.83 -2.50 -4.31
C ILE A 84 -21.07 -3.37 -4.06
N THR A 85 -21.00 -4.31 -3.11
CA THR A 85 -22.15 -5.12 -2.69
C THR A 85 -23.20 -4.29 -1.98
N ALA A 86 -22.80 -3.33 -1.14
CA ALA A 86 -23.72 -2.39 -0.51
C ALA A 86 -24.41 -1.50 -1.55
N TYR A 87 -23.69 -1.03 -2.57
CA TYR A 87 -24.29 -0.26 -3.67
C TYR A 87 -25.27 -1.08 -4.49
N PHE A 88 -24.96 -2.35 -4.76
CA PHE A 88 -25.90 -3.25 -5.43
C PHE A 88 -27.22 -3.38 -4.65
N ASP A 89 -27.15 -3.60 -3.33
CA ASP A 89 -28.33 -3.70 -2.46
C ASP A 89 -29.16 -2.41 -2.44
N ALA A 90 -28.51 -1.24 -2.43
CA ALA A 90 -29.22 0.04 -2.53
C ALA A 90 -29.92 0.21 -3.88
N LEU A 91 -29.20 -0.08 -4.97
CA LEU A 91 -29.61 0.31 -6.32
C LEU A 91 -30.63 -0.63 -6.95
N ILE A 92 -30.74 -1.87 -6.47
CA ILE A 92 -31.82 -2.78 -6.87
C ILE A 92 -33.19 -2.30 -6.39
N ASP A 93 -33.24 -1.65 -5.21
CA ASP A 93 -34.45 -1.06 -4.65
C ASP A 93 -34.73 0.34 -5.23
N GLU A 94 -33.71 1.19 -5.29
CA GLU A 94 -33.85 2.59 -5.75
C GLU A 94 -34.17 2.72 -7.24
N ARG A 95 -33.66 1.80 -8.06
CA ARG A 95 -33.84 1.74 -9.52
C ARG A 95 -33.64 3.08 -10.26
N PRO A 96 -32.49 3.78 -10.08
CA PRO A 96 -32.27 5.05 -10.76
C PRO A 96 -32.19 4.92 -12.29
N PHE A 97 -32.62 5.96 -13.00
CA PHE A 97 -32.58 6.01 -14.47
C PHE A 97 -33.41 4.89 -15.13
N ASP A 98 -34.57 4.54 -14.56
CA ASP A 98 -35.47 3.49 -15.08
C ASP A 98 -35.89 3.67 -16.55
N GLU A 99 -35.96 4.91 -17.03
CA GLU A 99 -36.20 5.23 -18.44
C GLU A 99 -35.05 4.77 -19.38
N GLN A 100 -33.84 4.61 -18.83
CA GLN A 100 -32.63 4.26 -19.58
C GLN A 100 -32.13 2.84 -19.30
N ILE A 101 -32.50 2.26 -18.16
CA ILE A 101 -32.06 0.96 -17.67
C ILE A 101 -33.18 -0.07 -17.74
N ASP A 102 -32.88 -1.22 -18.32
CA ASP A 102 -33.71 -2.41 -18.23
C ASP A 102 -33.34 -3.23 -16.98
N TYR A 103 -34.04 -2.97 -15.88
CA TYR A 103 -33.88 -3.69 -14.62
C TYR A 103 -34.35 -5.15 -14.64
N SER A 104 -34.87 -5.65 -15.78
CA SER A 104 -35.04 -7.09 -15.97
C SER A 104 -33.71 -7.78 -16.31
N GLN A 105 -32.70 -7.02 -16.74
CA GLN A 105 -31.33 -7.51 -16.93
C GLN A 105 -30.58 -7.60 -15.60
N PRO A 106 -29.63 -8.56 -15.46
CA PRO A 106 -28.72 -8.58 -14.33
C PRO A 106 -27.87 -7.32 -14.26
N ILE A 107 -27.76 -6.72 -13.07
CA ILE A 107 -26.85 -5.60 -12.82
C ILE A 107 -25.40 -6.13 -12.85
N ALA A 108 -24.53 -5.50 -13.64
CA ALA A 108 -23.11 -5.82 -13.69
C ALA A 108 -22.32 -5.04 -12.63
N LEU A 109 -21.40 -5.71 -11.94
CA LEU A 109 -20.60 -5.15 -10.86
C LEU A 109 -19.12 -5.18 -11.22
N TYR A 110 -18.53 -4.01 -11.48
CA TYR A 110 -17.12 -3.88 -11.85
C TYR A 110 -16.33 -3.20 -10.74
N THR A 111 -15.19 -3.78 -10.38
CA THR A 111 -14.21 -3.10 -9.52
C THR A 111 -12.93 -2.92 -10.31
N ILE A 112 -12.26 -1.77 -10.13
CA ILE A 112 -10.99 -1.46 -10.80
C ILE A 112 -9.99 -0.98 -9.77
N CYS A 113 -8.93 -1.75 -9.56
CA CYS A 113 -7.88 -1.47 -8.58
C CYS A 113 -6.49 -1.73 -9.21
N PRO A 114 -5.38 -1.15 -8.73
CA PRO A 114 -4.06 -1.54 -9.24
C PRO A 114 -3.68 -2.98 -8.85
N SER A 115 -4.20 -3.47 -7.73
CA SER A 115 -4.06 -4.87 -7.28
C SER A 115 -5.17 -5.25 -6.30
N TYR A 116 -5.36 -6.56 -6.09
CA TYR A 116 -6.28 -7.12 -5.10
C TYR A 116 -5.52 -7.93 -4.05
N SER A 117 -6.05 -7.97 -2.83
CA SER A 117 -5.44 -8.72 -1.72
C SER A 117 -5.85 -10.19 -1.75
N ALA A 118 -5.09 -11.05 -1.05
CA ALA A 118 -5.50 -12.44 -0.80
C ALA A 118 -6.84 -12.53 -0.04
N ARG A 119 -7.17 -11.50 0.75
CA ARG A 119 -8.48 -11.40 1.42
C ARG A 119 -9.60 -11.21 0.40
N THR A 120 -9.38 -10.39 -0.64
CA THR A 120 -10.34 -10.22 -1.75
C THR A 120 -10.61 -11.55 -2.44
N GLU A 121 -9.57 -12.33 -2.73
CA GLU A 121 -9.70 -13.68 -3.31
C GLU A 121 -10.53 -14.61 -2.41
N LEU A 122 -10.26 -14.61 -1.10
CA LEU A 122 -11.03 -15.38 -0.14
C LEU A 122 -12.50 -14.96 -0.09
N THR A 123 -12.77 -13.65 -0.08
CA THR A 123 -14.14 -13.11 -0.11
C THR A 123 -14.86 -13.57 -1.36
N LEU A 124 -14.24 -13.45 -2.53
CA LEU A 124 -14.84 -13.84 -3.83
C LEU A 124 -15.13 -15.34 -3.92
N LYS A 125 -14.27 -16.19 -3.33
CA LYS A 125 -14.50 -17.64 -3.29
C LYS A 125 -15.85 -18.03 -2.70
N TYR A 126 -16.36 -17.23 -1.75
CA TYR A 126 -17.64 -17.47 -1.09
C TYR A 126 -18.72 -16.44 -1.45
N HIS A 127 -18.39 -15.48 -2.32
CA HIS A 127 -19.32 -14.44 -2.76
C HIS A 127 -20.32 -14.99 -3.77
N LYS A 128 -21.57 -14.51 -3.71
CA LYS A 128 -22.66 -15.00 -4.57
C LYS A 128 -23.01 -14.09 -5.74
N LEU A 129 -22.68 -12.80 -5.66
CA LEU A 129 -22.89 -11.87 -6.77
C LEU A 129 -21.80 -12.07 -7.82
N GLY A 130 -22.17 -11.90 -9.09
CA GLY A 130 -21.23 -11.94 -10.22
C GLY A 130 -20.44 -10.64 -10.32
N LEU A 131 -19.28 -10.58 -9.65
CA LEU A 131 -18.35 -9.46 -9.76
C LEU A 131 -17.35 -9.72 -10.88
N THR A 132 -17.06 -8.68 -11.66
CA THR A 132 -15.92 -8.65 -12.56
C THR A 132 -14.86 -7.73 -11.97
N LEU A 133 -13.66 -8.27 -11.76
CA LEU A 133 -12.54 -7.53 -11.22
C LEU A 133 -11.59 -7.15 -12.35
N PHE A 134 -11.11 -5.92 -12.33
CA PHE A 134 -10.08 -5.46 -13.24
C PHE A 134 -8.88 -4.91 -12.47
N THR A 135 -7.68 -5.29 -12.91
CA THR A 135 -6.45 -4.64 -12.48
C THR A 135 -6.00 -3.62 -13.51
N TYR A 136 -5.33 -2.55 -13.06
CA TYR A 136 -4.72 -1.59 -13.99
C TYR A 136 -3.28 -1.23 -13.63
N SER A 137 -2.56 -0.72 -14.62
CA SER A 137 -1.28 -0.04 -14.40
C SER A 137 -1.11 1.11 -15.39
N ILE A 138 -0.27 2.08 -15.06
CA ILE A 138 0.11 3.13 -16.00
C ILE A 138 1.60 2.98 -16.30
N ILE A 139 1.92 2.79 -17.57
CA ILE A 139 3.29 2.65 -18.05
C ILE A 139 3.67 3.86 -18.88
N ARG A 140 4.90 4.33 -18.70
CA ARG A 140 5.51 5.34 -19.56
C ARG A 140 5.89 4.70 -20.89
N TRP A 141 5.67 5.43 -21.97
CA TRP A 141 6.01 5.03 -23.33
C TRP A 141 6.50 6.26 -24.09
N ASP A 142 7.35 6.10 -25.12
CA ASP A 142 8.15 7.13 -25.81
C ASP A 142 7.62 8.58 -25.81
N ALA A 143 6.32 8.79 -26.06
CA ALA A 143 5.69 10.12 -26.14
C ALA A 143 4.65 10.44 -25.04
N GLY A 144 4.46 9.59 -24.03
CA GLY A 144 3.45 9.80 -22.99
C GLY A 144 3.25 8.64 -22.02
N PHE A 145 2.01 8.37 -21.66
CA PHE A 145 1.63 7.31 -20.72
C PHE A 145 0.49 6.47 -21.31
N LYS A 146 0.52 5.17 -21.01
CA LYS A 146 -0.56 4.23 -21.37
C LYS A 146 -1.15 3.64 -20.11
N PHE A 147 -2.48 3.67 -20.04
CA PHE A 147 -3.26 2.96 -19.05
C PHE A 147 -3.56 1.56 -19.59
N MET A 148 -3.11 0.54 -18.87
CA MET A 148 -3.33 -0.87 -19.18
C MET A 148 -4.38 -1.41 -18.22
N LEU A 149 -5.40 -2.11 -18.73
CA LEU A 149 -6.48 -2.73 -17.96
C LEU A 149 -6.56 -4.23 -18.29
N TRP A 150 -6.59 -5.05 -17.24
CA TRP A 150 -6.68 -6.50 -17.35
C TRP A 150 -7.85 -7.02 -16.51
N GLN A 151 -8.46 -8.11 -16.95
CA GLN A 151 -9.39 -8.83 -16.10
C GLN A 151 -8.60 -9.64 -15.07
N TRP A 152 -9.10 -9.73 -13.84
CA TRP A 152 -8.52 -10.54 -12.78
C TRP A 152 -9.43 -11.76 -12.51
N PRO A 153 -8.88 -12.96 -12.17
CA PRO A 153 -7.46 -13.28 -11.96
C PRO A 153 -6.72 -13.73 -13.22
N GLU A 154 -7.43 -14.04 -14.31
CA GLU A 154 -6.83 -14.52 -15.55
C GLU A 154 -6.35 -13.33 -16.38
N PRO A 155 -5.03 -13.19 -16.63
CA PRO A 155 -4.46 -12.01 -17.28
C PRO A 155 -4.72 -12.04 -18.80
N GLY A 156 -5.97 -11.81 -19.19
CA GLY A 156 -6.33 -11.34 -20.52
C GLY A 156 -6.23 -9.82 -20.53
N GLU A 157 -5.45 -9.26 -21.46
CA GLU A 157 -5.51 -7.82 -21.74
C GLU A 157 -6.92 -7.48 -22.23
N VAL A 158 -7.59 -6.61 -21.47
CA VAL A 158 -8.93 -6.14 -21.81
C VAL A 158 -8.81 -4.88 -22.65
N LEU A 159 -7.92 -3.97 -22.24
CA LEU A 159 -7.82 -2.67 -22.86
C LEU A 159 -6.46 -2.01 -22.64
N GLN A 160 -5.99 -1.30 -23.66
CA GLN A 160 -4.90 -0.34 -23.57
C GLN A 160 -5.38 1.03 -24.07
N VAL A 161 -5.24 2.05 -23.23
CA VAL A 161 -5.68 3.42 -23.53
C VAL A 161 -4.53 4.39 -23.38
N GLU A 162 -4.33 5.26 -24.35
CA GLU A 162 -3.39 6.38 -24.21
C GLU A 162 -3.96 7.41 -23.22
N ILE A 163 -3.14 7.82 -22.25
CA ILE A 163 -3.49 8.95 -21.40
C ILE A 163 -3.27 10.23 -22.22
N PRO A 164 -4.25 11.15 -22.29
CA PRO A 164 -4.19 12.34 -23.11
C PRO A 164 -2.86 13.09 -22.99
N ALA A 165 -2.36 13.60 -24.12
CA ALA A 165 -1.10 14.33 -24.18
C ALA A 165 -1.13 15.55 -23.24
N ALA A 166 -0.11 15.65 -22.38
CA ALA A 166 0.04 16.62 -21.30
C ALA A 166 -0.79 16.38 -20.02
N PRO A 167 -0.69 15.20 -19.36
CA PRO A 167 -0.93 15.21 -17.92
C PRO A 167 0.06 16.18 -17.29
N GLU A 168 -0.39 16.92 -16.27
CA GLU A 168 0.54 17.58 -15.36
C GLU A 168 1.26 16.44 -14.63
N VAL A 169 2.42 16.08 -15.18
CA VAL A 169 3.38 15.25 -14.48
C VAL A 169 3.84 16.12 -13.34
N LEU A 170 3.30 15.83 -12.16
CA LEU A 170 3.84 16.46 -10.98
C LEU A 170 5.30 16.03 -10.94
N PRO A 171 6.24 16.99 -10.89
CA PRO A 171 7.60 16.60 -10.60
C PRO A 171 7.54 15.77 -9.32
N HIS A 172 8.46 14.81 -9.19
CA HIS A 172 8.87 14.35 -7.86
C HIS A 172 8.83 15.57 -6.95
N LEU A 173 8.33 15.42 -5.71
CA LEU A 173 8.44 16.47 -4.70
C LEU A 173 9.78 17.21 -4.87
N ASP A 174 9.87 18.52 -4.59
CA ASP A 174 11.17 19.23 -4.52
C ASP A 174 12.00 18.60 -3.40
N LEU A 175 12.50 17.41 -3.69
CA LEU A 175 13.23 16.51 -2.84
C LEU A 175 14.67 16.95 -2.98
N PRO A 176 15.45 16.89 -1.89
CA PRO A 176 16.88 17.00 -2.04
C PRO A 176 17.37 15.97 -3.06
N ASP A 177 18.47 16.26 -3.75
CA ASP A 177 19.08 15.25 -4.61
C ASP A 177 19.36 13.98 -3.82
N PRO A 178 19.05 12.78 -4.37
CA PRO A 178 19.30 11.54 -3.68
C PRO A 178 20.80 11.41 -3.38
N PRO A 179 21.20 10.91 -2.19
CA PRO A 179 22.60 10.71 -1.89
C PRO A 179 23.19 9.67 -2.85
N ARG A 180 24.50 9.77 -3.11
CA ARG A 180 25.21 8.83 -3.99
C ARG A 180 24.99 7.36 -3.62
N SER A 181 24.80 7.04 -2.34
CA SER A 181 24.48 5.69 -1.89
C SER A 181 23.14 5.17 -2.44
N PHE A 182 22.13 6.03 -2.54
CA PHE A 182 20.83 5.69 -3.12
C PHE A 182 20.90 5.54 -4.63
N VAL A 183 21.60 6.45 -5.33
CA VAL A 183 21.83 6.32 -6.78
C VAL A 183 22.57 5.03 -7.12
N ASN A 184 23.62 4.70 -6.35
CA ASN A 184 24.36 3.45 -6.51
C ASN A 184 23.50 2.20 -6.21
N LEU A 185 22.50 2.31 -5.31
CA LEU A 185 21.56 1.25 -5.03
C LEU A 185 20.63 1.03 -6.23
N LEU A 186 20.02 2.10 -6.75
CA LEU A 186 19.14 2.03 -7.92
C LEU A 186 19.83 1.43 -9.15
N GLY A 187 21.14 1.67 -9.32
CA GLY A 187 21.93 1.08 -10.40
C GLY A 187 22.08 -0.45 -10.33
N LYS A 188 21.67 -1.09 -9.24
CA LYS A 188 21.66 -2.56 -9.08
C LYS A 188 20.27 -3.18 -9.17
N CYS A 189 19.24 -2.36 -8.97
CA CYS A 189 17.86 -2.81 -8.91
C CYS A 189 17.29 -3.11 -10.31
N THR A 190 16.39 -4.09 -10.36
CA THR A 190 15.41 -4.24 -11.45
C THR A 190 14.45 -3.05 -11.47
N ASP A 191 13.66 -2.89 -12.55
CA ASP A 191 12.74 -1.74 -12.64
C ASP A 191 11.64 -1.78 -11.57
N ALA A 192 11.14 -2.97 -11.23
CA ALA A 192 10.23 -3.15 -10.11
C ALA A 192 10.86 -2.75 -8.76
N GLU A 193 12.12 -3.12 -8.52
CA GLU A 193 12.82 -2.75 -7.28
C GLU A 193 13.17 -1.26 -7.23
N LYS A 194 13.55 -0.65 -8.37
CA LYS A 194 13.75 0.79 -8.46
C LYS A 194 12.46 1.51 -8.07
N HIS A 195 11.33 1.04 -8.60
CA HIS A 195 10.01 1.55 -8.27
C HIS A 195 9.73 1.49 -6.77
N TRP A 196 9.97 0.34 -6.11
CA TRP A 196 9.80 0.20 -4.67
C TRP A 196 10.69 1.15 -3.85
N ALA A 197 11.96 1.29 -4.24
CA ALA A 197 12.93 2.17 -3.55
C ALA A 197 12.55 3.65 -3.69
N ILE A 198 12.17 4.08 -4.90
CA ILE A 198 11.76 5.45 -5.20
C ILE A 198 10.45 5.77 -4.47
N ARG A 199 9.46 4.88 -4.53
CA ARG A 199 8.18 5.00 -3.81
C ARG A 199 8.37 5.16 -2.31
N THR A 200 9.21 4.32 -1.71
CA THR A 200 9.52 4.39 -0.27
C THR A 200 10.11 5.75 0.11
N ARG A 201 11.05 6.25 -0.71
CA ARG A 201 11.65 7.58 -0.54
C ARG A 201 10.60 8.69 -0.63
N ASP A 202 9.77 8.68 -1.67
CA ASP A 202 8.77 9.72 -1.91
C ASP A 202 7.72 9.81 -0.82
N GLN A 203 7.13 8.68 -0.45
CA GLN A 203 6.13 8.62 0.62
C GLN A 203 6.70 9.14 1.94
N THR A 204 7.96 8.82 2.21
CA THR A 204 8.67 9.31 3.40
C THR A 204 8.76 10.84 3.39
N TYR A 205 9.14 11.45 2.27
CA TYR A 205 9.24 12.90 2.16
C TYR A 205 7.89 13.61 2.10
N GLU A 206 6.92 13.03 1.40
CA GLU A 206 5.56 13.57 1.36
C GLU A 206 4.96 13.64 2.74
N PHE A 207 5.06 12.54 3.50
CA PHE A 207 4.61 12.51 4.88
C PHE A 207 5.32 13.56 5.73
N ALA A 208 6.64 13.71 5.55
CA ALA A 208 7.43 14.71 6.25
C ALA A 208 6.96 16.14 5.95
N ARG A 209 6.72 16.45 4.68
CA ARG A 209 6.19 17.74 4.24
C ARG A 209 4.82 18.01 4.88
N ASN A 210 3.89 17.06 4.77
CA ASN A 210 2.53 17.17 5.28
C ASN A 210 2.48 17.37 6.80
N HIS A 211 3.45 16.79 7.52
CA HIS A 211 3.55 16.89 8.98
C HIS A 211 4.62 17.90 9.48
N LYS A 212 5.20 18.69 8.58
CA LYS A 212 6.27 19.67 8.89
C LYS A 212 7.45 19.05 9.66
N LEU A 213 7.84 17.83 9.29
CA LEU A 213 8.96 17.09 9.87
C LEU A 213 10.22 17.28 9.02
N LYS A 214 11.40 17.31 9.67
CA LYS A 214 12.69 17.24 8.99
C LYS A 214 13.13 15.78 8.92
N ILE A 215 13.23 15.21 7.72
CA ILE A 215 13.83 13.90 7.49
C ILE A 215 15.18 14.08 6.81
N ALA A 216 16.14 13.23 7.20
CA ALA A 216 17.44 13.12 6.57
C ALA A 216 17.56 11.77 5.86
N GLU A 217 18.14 11.81 4.67
CA GLU A 217 18.68 10.65 3.96
C GLU A 217 20.16 10.51 4.33
N THR A 218 20.48 9.59 5.24
CA THR A 218 21.85 9.39 5.71
C THR A 218 22.46 8.14 5.08
N PRO A 219 23.64 8.25 4.45
CA PRO A 219 24.42 7.07 4.07
C PRO A 219 24.86 6.33 5.33
N ASP A 220 24.65 5.02 5.35
CA ASP A 220 25.15 4.14 6.40
C ASP A 220 25.87 2.95 5.74
N GLY A 221 27.08 3.23 5.28
CA GLY A 221 27.88 2.30 4.49
C GLY A 221 27.27 2.08 3.10
N LYS A 222 26.81 0.86 2.82
CA LYS A 222 26.15 0.48 1.55
C LYS A 222 24.62 0.70 1.56
N TRP A 223 24.11 1.31 2.61
CA TRP A 223 22.69 1.47 2.88
C TRP A 223 22.33 2.94 2.89
N THR A 224 21.10 3.25 2.51
CA THR A 224 20.50 4.58 2.64
C THR A 224 19.42 4.51 3.71
N ARG A 225 19.59 5.27 4.79
CA ARG A 225 18.63 5.32 5.89
C ARG A 225 17.81 6.62 5.80
N PHE A 226 16.52 6.49 6.03
CA PHE A 226 15.58 7.60 6.17
C PHE A 226 15.23 7.75 7.65
N GLU A 227 15.64 8.87 8.24
CA GLU A 227 15.48 9.10 9.66
C GLU A 227 15.20 10.57 9.97
N ARG A 228 14.37 10.84 10.98
CA ARG A 228 14.21 12.21 11.49
C ARG A 228 15.44 12.64 12.30
N THR A 229 15.90 11.70 13.11
CA THR A 229 17.09 11.74 13.96
C THR A 229 17.52 10.29 14.15
N LYS A 230 18.77 10.06 14.60
CA LYS A 230 19.27 8.69 14.86
C LYS A 230 18.39 7.83 15.78
N GLN A 231 17.57 8.44 16.64
CA GLN A 231 16.66 7.75 17.57
C GLN A 231 15.28 7.42 16.98
N TYR A 232 14.96 7.98 15.82
CA TYR A 232 13.68 7.83 15.11
C TYR A 232 13.92 7.51 13.62
N PRO A 233 14.55 6.35 13.34
CA PRO A 233 14.60 5.80 11.99
C PRO A 233 13.21 5.38 11.51
N ILE A 234 12.99 5.45 10.20
CA ILE A 234 11.71 5.13 9.55
C ILE A 234 11.90 3.98 8.59
N ALA A 235 12.84 4.15 7.65
CA ALA A 235 13.12 3.18 6.61
C ALA A 235 14.64 3.08 6.37
N GLU A 236 15.07 1.94 5.84
CA GLU A 236 16.43 1.73 5.40
C GLU A 236 16.45 0.80 4.19
N LEU A 237 17.20 1.21 3.16
CA LEU A 237 17.25 0.54 1.87
C LEU A 237 18.69 0.16 1.54
N GLY A 238 18.90 -1.00 0.92
CA GLY A 238 20.22 -1.39 0.42
C GLY A 238 20.20 -2.74 -0.29
N TRP A 239 21.35 -3.14 -0.82
CA TRP A 239 21.48 -4.36 -1.64
C TRP A 239 21.87 -5.58 -0.80
N ASP A 240 21.04 -6.61 -0.79
CA ASP A 240 21.37 -7.91 -0.20
C ASP A 240 22.17 -8.76 -1.19
N ASN A 241 23.49 -8.62 -1.17
CA ASN A 241 24.39 -9.35 -2.10
C ASN A 241 24.25 -10.88 -2.02
N LYS A 242 23.64 -11.46 -0.97
CA LYS A 242 23.43 -12.91 -0.89
C LYS A 242 22.22 -13.38 -1.69
N ARG A 243 21.19 -12.54 -1.75
CA ARG A 243 19.96 -12.80 -2.49
C ARG A 243 19.94 -12.14 -3.85
N ASP A 244 20.85 -11.19 -4.06
CA ASP A 244 20.95 -10.34 -5.23
C ASP A 244 19.64 -9.57 -5.48
N GLU A 245 19.14 -8.94 -4.42
CA GLU A 245 17.87 -8.21 -4.42
C GLU A 245 17.95 -6.94 -3.56
N LEU A 246 17.00 -6.03 -3.77
CA LEU A 246 16.73 -4.90 -2.89
C LEU A 246 16.19 -5.38 -1.54
N ALA A 247 16.85 -4.98 -0.46
CA ALA A 247 16.36 -5.16 0.89
C ALA A 247 15.76 -3.86 1.44
N ILE A 248 14.49 -3.94 1.85
CA ILE A 248 13.74 -2.85 2.49
C ILE A 248 13.54 -3.19 3.96
N PHE A 249 13.94 -2.27 4.83
CA PHE A 249 13.71 -2.36 6.28
C PHE A 249 12.86 -1.20 6.75
N LEU A 250 11.82 -1.48 7.54
CA LEU A 250 10.96 -0.46 8.15
C LEU A 250 10.95 -0.58 9.67
N TRP A 251 10.85 0.55 10.36
CA TRP A 251 10.69 0.60 11.81
C TRP A 251 9.21 0.58 12.18
N LEU A 252 8.70 -0.64 12.36
CA LEU A 252 7.29 -0.91 12.55
C LEU A 252 6.93 -1.13 14.03
N PRO A 253 5.65 -0.93 14.40
CA PRO A 253 5.18 -1.28 15.74
C PRO A 253 5.30 -2.79 15.99
N PHE A 254 5.62 -3.13 17.22
CA PHE A 254 5.96 -4.49 17.64
C PHE A 254 5.52 -4.74 19.08
N MET A 255 4.84 -5.86 19.33
CA MET A 255 4.43 -6.24 20.68
C MET A 255 5.52 -7.05 21.38
N THR A 256 5.87 -6.63 22.60
CA THR A 256 6.69 -7.43 23.52
C THR A 256 6.01 -7.48 24.88
N VAL A 257 5.95 -8.65 25.51
CA VAL A 257 5.58 -8.81 26.92
C VAL A 257 6.83 -9.22 27.68
N ASN A 258 7.29 -8.38 28.63
CA ASN A 258 8.52 -8.62 29.40
C ASN A 258 9.78 -8.90 28.55
N GLY A 259 9.89 -8.31 27.35
CA GLY A 259 11.03 -8.52 26.45
C GLY A 259 11.00 -9.84 25.67
N GLN A 260 9.92 -10.62 25.80
CA GLN A 260 9.63 -11.84 25.05
C GLN A 260 8.30 -11.67 24.29
N TRP A 261 8.09 -12.36 23.17
CA TRP A 261 6.77 -12.35 22.54
C TRP A 261 5.80 -13.15 23.40
N ASN A 262 4.64 -12.60 23.74
CA ASN A 262 3.58 -13.38 24.36
C ASN A 262 2.33 -13.27 23.49
N MET A 263 2.01 -14.37 22.80
CA MET A 263 0.90 -14.48 21.85
C MET A 263 -0.36 -15.10 22.50
N GLY A 264 -0.38 -15.29 23.83
CA GLY A 264 -1.45 -16.04 24.50
C GLY A 264 -1.80 -15.60 25.93
N GLY A 265 -1.40 -14.39 26.36
CA GLY A 265 -1.70 -13.87 27.70
C GLY A 265 -2.73 -12.73 27.70
N PRO A 266 -3.53 -12.57 28.77
CA PRO A 266 -4.51 -11.49 28.87
C PRO A 266 -3.86 -10.10 28.78
N ARG A 267 -4.59 -9.20 28.12
CA ARG A 267 -4.25 -7.83 27.69
C ARG A 267 -3.90 -6.87 28.85
N SER A 268 -2.80 -7.07 29.57
CA SER A 268 -2.22 -6.02 30.41
C SER A 268 -1.33 -5.12 29.55
N GLU A 269 -1.67 -3.83 29.49
CA GLU A 269 -0.93 -2.69 28.90
C GLU A 269 0.29 -3.04 28.02
N ASN A 270 0.02 -3.57 26.82
CA ASN A 270 1.07 -3.89 25.86
C ASN A 270 1.74 -2.61 25.36
N PHE A 271 2.98 -2.35 25.79
CA PHE A 271 3.81 -1.31 25.18
C PHE A 271 4.18 -1.74 23.76
N LYS A 272 3.55 -1.14 22.74
CA LYS A 272 4.01 -1.21 21.35
C LYS A 272 5.41 -0.60 21.27
N LYS A 273 6.46 -1.44 21.21
CA LYS A 273 7.83 -1.02 20.92
C LYS A 273 7.97 -0.83 19.40
N THR A 274 9.05 -0.19 18.98
CA THR A 274 9.43 -0.16 17.57
C THR A 274 10.50 -1.20 17.32
N ALA A 275 10.35 -1.94 16.22
CA ALA A 275 11.32 -2.93 15.79
C ALA A 275 11.68 -2.70 14.33
N MET A 276 12.94 -2.95 13.97
CA MET A 276 13.35 -2.95 12.56
C MET A 276 12.90 -4.27 11.94
N MET A 277 12.09 -4.17 10.89
CA MET A 277 11.51 -5.28 10.16
C MET A 277 12.04 -5.31 8.74
N ARG A 278 12.56 -6.45 8.28
CA ARG A 278 12.80 -6.68 6.85
C ARG A 278 11.49 -7.05 6.17
N LEU A 279 11.24 -6.52 4.98
CA LEU A 279 10.11 -6.87 4.13
C LEU A 279 10.55 -7.79 2.98
N TRP A 280 9.67 -8.70 2.59
CA TRP A 280 9.72 -9.45 1.33
C TRP A 280 8.56 -9.00 0.46
N ILE A 281 8.84 -8.62 -0.78
CA ILE A 281 7.89 -7.93 -1.65
C ILE A 281 7.78 -8.69 -2.97
N VAL A 282 6.56 -8.95 -3.40
CA VAL A 282 6.23 -9.56 -4.69
C VAL A 282 5.11 -8.73 -5.30
N ASN A 283 5.30 -8.21 -6.51
CA ASN A 283 4.30 -7.39 -7.21
C ASN A 283 3.75 -6.23 -6.36
N ASP A 284 4.62 -5.50 -5.66
CA ASP A 284 4.29 -4.39 -4.73
C ASP A 284 3.52 -4.80 -3.45
N GLN A 285 3.28 -6.10 -3.24
CA GLN A 285 2.68 -6.65 -2.02
C GLN A 285 3.76 -7.20 -1.10
N VAL A 286 3.69 -6.82 0.18
CA VAL A 286 4.51 -7.37 1.25
C VAL A 286 3.98 -8.76 1.57
N THR A 287 4.68 -9.81 1.17
CA THR A 287 4.24 -11.19 1.41
C THR A 287 4.63 -11.68 2.80
N CYS A 288 5.83 -11.30 3.25
CA CYS A 288 6.38 -11.66 4.55
C CYS A 288 7.14 -10.48 5.15
N LEU A 289 7.28 -10.50 6.47
CA LEU A 289 8.22 -9.63 7.17
C LEU A 289 8.90 -10.33 8.33
N ALA A 290 9.99 -9.77 8.82
CA ALA A 290 10.73 -10.39 9.90
C ALA A 290 11.46 -9.40 10.78
N TYR A 291 11.46 -9.69 12.08
CA TYR A 291 12.20 -8.93 13.05
C TYR A 291 13.72 -9.12 12.91
N VAL A 292 14.43 -8.01 12.86
CA VAL A 292 15.88 -7.95 12.77
C VAL A 292 16.48 -7.55 14.12
N GLU A 293 16.93 -8.55 14.88
CA GLU A 293 17.57 -8.33 16.18
C GLU A 293 19.00 -7.80 15.99
N ASN A 294 19.34 -6.68 16.64
CA ASN A 294 20.68 -6.07 16.65
C ASN A 294 21.18 -5.56 15.28
N GLY A 295 20.29 -4.95 14.49
CA GLY A 295 20.64 -4.35 13.21
C GLY A 295 21.00 -5.39 12.13
N ARG A 296 21.71 -4.97 11.09
CA ARG A 296 21.99 -5.73 9.85
C ARG A 296 22.71 -7.08 10.03
N LYS A 297 23.05 -7.48 11.25
CA LYS A 297 23.76 -8.72 11.57
C LYS A 297 22.87 -9.97 11.63
N SER A 298 21.56 -9.87 11.36
CA SER A 298 20.67 -11.04 11.29
C SER A 298 20.61 -11.66 9.89
N TRP A 299 21.76 -12.13 9.38
CA TRP A 299 21.91 -12.80 8.08
C TRP A 299 21.19 -14.16 7.97
N LEU A 300 20.42 -14.53 8.99
CA LEU A 300 19.81 -15.84 9.18
C LEU A 300 18.30 -15.80 8.98
N ILE A 301 17.73 -14.64 8.65
CA ILE A 301 16.30 -14.59 8.35
C ILE A 301 16.08 -15.16 6.97
N VAL A 302 15.26 -16.20 6.89
CA VAL A 302 14.84 -16.88 5.66
C VAL A 302 13.32 -16.97 5.62
N THR A 303 12.74 -17.04 4.42
CA THR A 303 11.32 -17.39 4.28
C THR A 303 11.14 -18.91 4.31
N LYS A 304 9.89 -19.37 4.49
CA LYS A 304 9.56 -20.79 4.39
C LYS A 304 9.85 -21.33 2.99
N GLU A 305 9.46 -20.57 1.96
CA GLU A 305 9.72 -20.90 0.56
C GLU A 305 11.22 -21.01 0.24
N GLU A 306 12.04 -20.11 0.79
CA GLU A 306 13.50 -20.16 0.63
C GLU A 306 14.13 -21.44 1.20
N ILE A 307 13.54 -21.99 2.26
CA ILE A 307 13.95 -23.28 2.83
C ILE A 307 13.47 -24.43 1.95
N GLU A 308 12.21 -24.39 1.52
CA GLU A 308 11.56 -25.45 0.73
C GLU A 308 12.18 -25.61 -0.66
N THR A 309 12.58 -24.50 -1.29
CA THR A 309 13.30 -24.46 -2.57
C THR A 309 14.78 -24.81 -2.44
N GLY A 310 15.30 -24.94 -1.21
CA GLY A 310 16.71 -25.18 -0.93
C GLY A 310 17.62 -23.97 -1.21
N LYS A 311 17.06 -22.79 -1.51
CA LYS A 311 17.82 -21.53 -1.72
C LYS A 311 18.64 -21.19 -0.47
N PHE A 312 18.09 -21.47 0.72
CA PHE A 312 18.80 -21.36 1.98
C PHE A 312 18.57 -22.57 2.89
N SER A 313 19.59 -22.94 3.67
CA SER A 313 19.45 -23.98 4.67
C SER A 313 18.80 -23.44 5.95
N LEU A 314 18.06 -24.30 6.65
CA LEU A 314 17.52 -23.97 7.96
C LEU A 314 18.68 -23.56 8.89
N PRO A 315 18.66 -22.35 9.49
CA PRO A 315 19.74 -21.92 10.36
C PRO A 315 19.99 -22.95 11.48
N THR A 316 21.24 -23.33 11.71
CA THR A 316 21.60 -24.39 12.68
C THR A 316 21.08 -24.10 14.10
N LYS A 317 20.94 -22.82 14.45
CA LYS A 317 20.34 -22.36 15.71
C LYS A 317 18.81 -22.56 15.77
N LEU A 318 18.10 -22.47 14.64
CA LEU A 318 16.66 -22.73 14.53
C LEU A 318 16.33 -24.23 14.70
N ARG A 319 17.22 -25.13 14.27
CA ARG A 319 17.05 -26.59 14.37
C ARG A 319 16.86 -27.10 15.81
N LYS A 320 17.45 -26.43 16.81
CA LYS A 320 17.28 -26.75 18.24
C LYS A 320 16.03 -26.11 18.87
N TRP A 321 15.50 -25.04 18.26
CA TRP A 321 14.41 -24.25 18.84
C TRP A 321 13.02 -24.69 18.36
N MET A 322 12.89 -25.26 17.15
CA MET A 322 11.59 -25.77 16.64
C MET A 322 10.99 -26.90 17.50
N GLN A 323 11.75 -27.52 18.40
CA GLN A 323 11.24 -28.54 19.31
C GLN A 323 10.38 -27.97 20.45
N TYR A 324 10.39 -26.65 20.67
CA TYR A 324 9.66 -26.01 21.76
C TYR A 324 9.01 -24.69 21.29
N THR A 325 7.67 -24.67 21.26
CA THR A 325 6.73 -23.51 21.20
C THR A 325 6.33 -22.92 19.83
N HIS A 326 5.06 -22.49 19.76
CA HIS A 326 4.35 -21.77 18.68
C HIS A 326 4.90 -20.35 18.44
N SER A 327 6.22 -20.25 18.39
CA SER A 327 6.95 -19.02 18.55
C SER A 327 7.71 -18.82 17.22
N TYR A 328 7.09 -18.08 16.29
CA TYR A 328 7.71 -17.56 15.04
C TYR A 328 8.92 -16.65 15.35
N TRP A 329 10.05 -17.25 15.75
CA TRP A 329 11.12 -16.54 16.45
C TRP A 329 12.44 -16.60 15.66
N LYS A 330 13.07 -15.43 15.56
CA LYS A 330 14.50 -15.20 15.24
C LYS A 330 15.04 -16.02 14.07
N GLY A 331 14.88 -15.49 12.86
CA GLY A 331 15.46 -16.08 11.65
C GLY A 331 14.45 -16.69 10.69
N LEU A 332 13.15 -16.59 10.97
CA LEU A 332 12.11 -16.92 10.00
C LEU A 332 11.26 -15.67 9.73
N ALA A 333 10.96 -15.42 8.47
CA ALA A 333 9.97 -14.43 8.08
C ALA A 333 8.56 -14.95 8.40
N MET A 334 7.70 -14.07 8.92
CA MET A 334 6.29 -14.36 9.16
C MET A 334 5.46 -13.86 7.97
N PRO A 335 4.38 -14.57 7.59
CA PRO A 335 3.42 -14.07 6.63
C PRO A 335 2.85 -12.72 7.08
N VAL A 336 2.62 -11.81 6.13
CA VAL A 336 2.13 -10.45 6.40
C VAL A 336 0.81 -10.45 7.18
N GLN A 337 -0.11 -11.33 6.82
CA GLN A 337 -1.44 -11.42 7.44
C GLN A 337 -1.35 -11.73 8.94
N PHE A 338 -0.42 -12.61 9.31
CA PHE A 338 -0.17 -12.95 10.71
C PHE A 338 0.32 -11.76 11.51
N TYR A 339 1.18 -10.92 10.92
CA TYR A 339 1.63 -9.67 11.55
C TYR A 339 0.47 -8.68 11.71
N LEU A 340 -0.33 -8.48 10.67
CA LEU A 340 -1.45 -7.54 10.68
C LEU A 340 -2.50 -7.91 11.74
N GLU A 341 -2.88 -9.19 11.82
CA GLU A 341 -3.77 -9.72 12.86
C GLU A 341 -3.18 -9.50 14.26
N THR A 342 -1.90 -9.84 14.43
CA THR A 342 -1.20 -9.67 15.71
C THR A 342 -1.18 -8.21 16.13
N MET A 343 -0.98 -7.29 15.21
CA MET A 343 -0.92 -5.86 15.51
C MET A 343 -2.29 -5.18 15.67
N GLU A 344 -3.37 -5.94 15.56
CA GLU A 344 -4.76 -5.48 15.53
C GLU A 344 -4.99 -4.48 14.37
N LEU A 345 -4.46 -4.81 13.19
CA LEU A 345 -4.57 -4.06 11.94
C LEU A 345 -5.09 -4.92 10.77
N PRO A 346 -6.18 -5.70 10.93
CA PRO A 346 -6.62 -6.68 9.93
C PRO A 346 -7.14 -6.08 8.61
N ASP A 347 -7.47 -4.80 8.63
CA ASP A 347 -8.02 -4.05 7.50
C ASP A 347 -6.95 -3.19 6.80
N ARG A 348 -5.69 -3.27 7.25
CA ARG A 348 -4.60 -2.58 6.57
C ARG A 348 -4.18 -3.37 5.34
N ALA A 349 -4.00 -2.67 4.22
CA ALA A 349 -3.50 -3.25 2.98
C ALA A 349 -2.10 -3.86 3.15
N ASP A 350 -1.80 -4.91 2.39
CA ASP A 350 -0.48 -5.57 2.40
C ASP A 350 0.53 -4.93 1.44
N SER A 351 0.15 -3.85 0.76
CA SER A 351 1.06 -3.08 -0.11
C SER A 351 2.28 -2.48 0.62
N LEU A 352 3.39 -2.32 -0.10
CA LEU A 352 4.57 -1.59 0.41
C LEU A 352 4.19 -0.20 0.92
N SER A 353 3.35 0.51 0.17
CA SER A 353 2.84 1.84 0.51
C SER A 353 2.22 1.90 1.90
N SER A 354 1.33 0.96 2.20
CA SER A 354 0.63 0.92 3.49
C SER A 354 1.57 0.64 4.66
N PHE A 355 2.63 -0.14 4.44
CA PHE A 355 3.65 -0.42 5.43
C PHE A 355 4.60 0.75 5.67
N VAL A 356 4.97 1.50 4.63
CA VAL A 356 5.74 2.75 4.77
C VAL A 356 4.94 3.77 5.57
N GLU A 357 3.65 3.94 5.27
CA GLU A 357 2.73 4.78 6.04
C GLU A 357 2.65 4.34 7.50
N LEU A 358 2.54 3.03 7.77
CA LEU A 358 2.52 2.49 9.15
C LEU A 358 3.77 2.89 9.94
N ALA A 359 4.95 2.80 9.32
CA ALA A 359 6.21 3.19 9.94
C ALA A 359 6.24 4.69 10.27
N LEU A 360 5.75 5.52 9.35
CA LEU A 360 5.68 6.98 9.48
C LEU A 360 4.72 7.42 10.58
N GLU A 361 3.49 6.89 10.58
CA GLU A 361 2.49 7.13 11.62
C GLU A 361 3.02 6.75 13.00
N HIS A 362 3.64 5.57 13.10
CA HIS A 362 4.20 5.09 14.35
C HIS A 362 5.36 5.98 14.84
N SER A 363 6.23 6.43 13.92
CA SER A 363 7.31 7.38 14.23
C SER A 363 6.77 8.72 14.76
N LEU A 364 5.69 9.23 14.16
CA LEU A 364 5.01 10.45 14.60
C LEU A 364 4.36 10.29 15.98
N GLN A 365 3.70 9.17 16.25
CA GLN A 365 3.12 8.88 17.56
C GLN A 365 4.20 8.86 18.66
N ARG A 366 5.36 8.24 18.38
CA ARG A 366 6.50 8.22 19.32
C ARG A 366 7.04 9.62 19.61
N LEU A 367 7.06 10.49 18.61
CA LEU A 367 7.45 11.89 18.80
C LEU A 367 6.51 12.60 19.77
N ARG A 368 5.20 12.46 19.55
CA ARG A 368 4.18 13.10 20.40
C ARG A 368 4.31 12.64 21.85
N LYS A 369 4.47 11.33 22.08
CA LYS A 369 4.68 10.76 23.42
C LYS A 369 5.96 11.27 24.11
N SER A 370 7.07 11.41 23.37
CA SER A 370 8.32 11.93 23.93
C SER A 370 8.24 13.39 24.37
N LYS A 371 7.38 14.20 23.72
CA LYS A 371 7.15 15.61 24.09
C LYS A 371 6.19 15.77 25.27
N SER A 372 5.30 14.80 25.50
CA SER A 372 4.32 14.83 26.59
C SER A 372 4.80 14.22 27.91
N SER A 373 6.02 13.67 27.97
CA SER A 373 6.56 13.14 29.23
C SER A 373 6.97 14.27 30.20
N PRO A 374 6.70 14.17 31.52
CA PRO A 374 6.71 15.32 32.45
C PRO A 374 8.08 15.94 32.79
N ASN A 375 9.19 15.44 32.22
CA ASN A 375 10.54 15.84 32.63
C ASN A 375 11.00 17.23 32.13
N GLN A 376 10.12 18.05 31.55
CA GLN A 376 10.39 19.45 31.20
C GLN A 376 9.69 20.48 32.12
N GLN A 377 8.94 20.04 33.15
CA GLN A 377 8.41 20.97 34.18
C GLN A 377 9.35 21.19 35.37
N ALA A 378 10.50 20.49 35.45
CA ALA A 378 11.43 20.60 36.58
C ALA A 378 12.43 21.77 36.48
N SER A 379 12.39 22.60 35.42
CA SER A 379 13.28 23.75 35.25
C SER A 379 12.63 25.12 35.52
N ALA A 380 11.36 25.15 35.97
CA ALA A 380 10.65 26.40 36.29
C ALA A 380 10.41 26.63 37.80
N SER A 381 10.94 25.78 38.69
CA SER A 381 10.77 25.89 40.15
C SER A 381 12.05 26.22 40.93
N LEU A 382 13.13 26.63 40.26
CA LEU A 382 14.36 27.11 40.90
C LEU A 382 14.72 28.53 40.41
N SER A 383 13.78 29.46 40.58
CA SER A 383 14.06 30.89 40.57
C SER A 383 12.96 31.61 41.33
N ASN A 384 12.93 31.41 42.65
CA ASN A 384 12.31 32.30 43.63
C ASN A 384 12.80 31.87 45.02
N THR A 385 14.00 32.35 45.35
CA THR A 385 14.49 32.56 46.72
C THR A 385 15.08 33.94 46.77
#